data_AF-A0A6I6EBE3-F1
#
_entry.id   AF-A0A6I6EBE3-F1
#
_cell.length_a   1.000
_cell.length_b   1.000
_cell.length_c   1.000
_cell.angle_alpha   90.00
_cell.angle_beta   90.00
_cell.angle_gamma   90.00
#
_symmetry.space_group_name_H-M   'P 1'
#
loop_
_entity.id
_entity.type
_entity.pdbx_description
1 polymer ?
#
loop_
_entity_poly.entity_id
_entity_poly.type
_entity_poly.pdbx_seq_one_letter_code
_entity_poly.pdbx_strand_id
1 'polypeptide(L)'
;MFKNARFFRMDQPFEFSDTELEEALGRRRFRPCGPIETATLGWTPSLAEETEALVWTVSGCHLVCARLQERLLPSSAVAEALDERVSELEAGEARDVGRSERRRLREQIINEMLPRAFTRSRRTQLSIDTESGWLVVDASSEKQAEDVMSLLRETLGSLPVRLPNPVRPVSRVLTHWLLEDRVPSDFVVGDACELRDPGEQASVVRCRRQDLTSDEILNHLRAGKQVTQLALEWDGRLSFTLAEDLSLRRLRVAETVLETLDDDDMDPVQRLEAEFVILALQVRQLIARLDEVFGLTPESLDAGTDSATWRDTPF
;
A
#
# COMPACT_ATOMS: atom_id res chain seq x y z
N MET A 1 -10.66 8.32 3.62
CA MET A 1 -10.76 6.85 3.65
C MET A 1 -9.65 6.22 2.81
N PHE A 2 -9.15 5.05 3.23
CA PHE A 2 -8.09 4.33 2.51
C PHE A 2 -8.60 3.87 1.14
N LYS A 3 -7.73 3.92 0.13
CA LYS A 3 -8.03 3.43 -1.22
C LYS A 3 -7.27 2.15 -1.56
N ASN A 4 -6.27 1.83 -0.76
CA ASN A 4 -5.45 0.63 -0.87
C ASN A 4 -5.11 0.14 0.54
N ALA A 5 -4.65 -1.10 0.66
CA ALA A 5 -4.14 -1.62 1.91
C ALA A 5 -2.91 -2.48 1.63
N ARG A 6 -1.84 -2.19 2.37
CA ARG A 6 -0.66 -3.05 2.49
C ARG A 6 -0.49 -3.42 3.94
N PHE A 7 -0.36 -4.71 4.19
CA PHE A 7 -0.36 -5.28 5.52
C PHE A 7 1.06 -5.53 6.02
N PHE A 8 1.29 -5.26 7.29
CA PHE A 8 2.48 -5.66 8.02
C PHE A 8 2.05 -6.27 9.35
N ARG A 9 2.71 -7.34 9.74
CA ARG A 9 2.48 -8.04 11.00
C ARG A 9 3.47 -7.58 12.04
N MET A 10 3.01 -7.27 13.25
CA MET A 10 3.90 -7.05 14.39
C MET A 10 4.40 -8.38 14.93
N ASP A 11 5.71 -8.46 15.21
CA ASP A 11 6.30 -9.63 15.86
C ASP A 11 6.10 -9.60 17.39
N GLN A 12 5.86 -8.41 17.93
CA GLN A 12 5.70 -8.13 19.34
C GLN A 12 4.50 -7.20 19.55
N PRO A 13 3.85 -7.22 20.73
CA PRO A 13 2.78 -6.27 21.05
C PRO A 13 3.23 -4.82 20.85
N PHE A 14 2.29 -3.96 20.47
CA PHE A 14 2.56 -2.52 20.37
C PHE A 14 2.51 -1.91 21.77
N GLU A 15 3.66 -1.53 22.30
CA GLU A 15 3.79 -1.09 23.71
C GLU A 15 3.62 0.41 23.92
N PHE A 16 3.58 1.21 22.86
CA PHE A 16 3.42 2.66 22.98
C PHE A 16 1.98 3.02 23.34
N SER A 17 1.79 3.76 24.43
CA SER A 17 0.52 4.43 24.72
C SER A 17 0.25 5.55 23.71
N ASP A 18 -1.00 6.01 23.62
CA ASP A 18 -1.43 7.12 22.78
C ASP A 18 -0.55 8.37 22.96
N THR A 19 -0.25 8.73 24.22
CA THR A 19 0.58 9.88 24.56
C THR A 19 2.02 9.70 24.13
N GLU A 20 2.62 8.53 24.39
CA GLU A 20 4.00 8.24 23.99
C GLU A 20 4.16 8.21 22.47
N LEU A 21 3.14 7.68 21.77
CA LEU A 21 3.09 7.69 20.32
C LEU A 21 3.01 9.13 19.79
N GLU A 22 2.07 9.95 20.28
CA GLU A 22 1.93 11.36 19.89
C GLU A 22 3.23 12.16 20.11
N GLU A 23 3.89 11.98 21.26
CA GLU A 23 5.17 12.60 21.56
C GLU A 23 6.28 12.15 20.61
N ALA A 24 6.37 10.85 20.32
CA ALA A 24 7.36 10.30 19.39
C ALA A 24 7.15 10.85 17.98
N LEU A 25 5.92 10.82 17.45
CA LEU A 25 5.57 11.40 16.15
C LEU A 25 5.89 12.90 16.11
N GLY A 26 5.65 13.61 17.23
CA GLY A 26 5.95 15.03 17.40
C GLY A 26 7.40 15.40 17.10
N ARG A 27 8.36 14.52 17.42
CA ARG A 27 9.80 14.73 17.17
C ARG A 27 10.17 14.69 15.69
N ARG A 28 9.31 14.14 14.84
CA ARG A 28 9.50 14.03 13.39
C ARG A 28 8.32 14.59 12.59
N ARG A 29 7.73 15.69 13.07
CA ARG A 29 6.70 16.42 12.33
C ARG A 29 7.20 16.82 10.94
N PHE A 30 6.29 16.78 9.98
CA PHE A 30 6.53 17.21 8.62
C PHE A 30 7.01 18.66 8.60
N ARG A 31 8.01 18.92 7.75
CA ARG A 31 8.41 20.26 7.36
C ARG A 31 8.47 20.37 5.84
N PRO A 32 8.19 21.56 5.27
CA PRO A 32 8.38 21.78 3.85
C PRO A 32 9.84 21.54 3.40
N CYS A 33 10.01 21.18 2.13
CA CYS A 33 11.31 21.01 1.49
C CYS A 33 12.10 22.33 1.51
N GLY A 34 13.37 22.24 1.89
CA GLY A 34 14.32 23.34 1.71
C GLY A 34 14.56 23.68 0.23
N PRO A 35 15.30 24.78 -0.08
CA PRO A 35 15.54 25.22 -1.46
C PRO A 35 16.29 24.20 -2.34
N ILE A 36 17.21 23.43 -1.75
CA ILE A 36 18.03 22.42 -2.44
C ILE A 36 17.65 20.98 -2.06
N GLU A 37 16.60 20.81 -1.26
CA GLU A 37 16.15 19.50 -0.81
C GLU A 37 15.17 18.92 -1.80
N THR A 38 15.44 17.70 -2.27
CA THR A 38 14.61 17.02 -3.27
C THR A 38 13.31 16.50 -2.70
N ALA A 39 13.31 16.07 -1.44
CA ALA A 39 12.13 15.56 -0.76
C ALA A 39 12.24 15.69 0.77
N THR A 40 11.09 15.86 1.42
CA THR A 40 10.93 15.76 2.89
C THR A 40 9.81 14.80 3.24
N LEU A 41 10.01 14.00 4.27
CA LEU A 41 9.02 13.06 4.81
C LEU A 41 8.90 13.27 6.32
N GLY A 42 7.68 13.37 6.83
CA GLY A 42 7.43 13.47 8.27
C GLY A 42 5.95 13.33 8.63
N TRP A 43 5.65 13.38 9.93
CA TRP A 43 4.29 13.19 10.45
C TRP A 43 3.45 14.46 10.32
N THR A 44 2.21 14.27 9.89
CA THR A 44 1.21 15.34 9.72
C THR A 44 -0.06 14.92 10.44
N PRO A 45 -0.98 15.85 10.74
CA PRO A 45 -2.26 15.51 11.36
C PRO A 45 -2.98 14.35 10.65
N SER A 46 -3.52 13.43 11.46
CA SER A 46 -3.95 12.10 11.00
C SER A 46 -5.24 12.14 10.15
N LEU A 47 -6.20 12.97 10.56
CA LEU A 47 -7.51 13.13 9.93
C LEU A 47 -7.52 14.30 8.93
N ALA A 48 -7.58 15.53 9.43
CA ALA A 48 -7.70 16.75 8.64
C ALA A 48 -6.46 17.64 8.81
N GLU A 49 -6.09 18.45 7.81
CA GLU A 49 -4.87 19.28 7.92
C GLU A 49 -5.04 20.42 8.94
N GLU A 50 -6.29 20.74 9.25
CA GLU A 50 -6.72 21.76 10.19
C GLU A 50 -6.63 21.31 11.65
N THR A 51 -6.45 20.01 11.91
CA THR A 51 -6.27 19.47 13.27
C THR A 51 -4.80 19.46 13.66
N GLU A 52 -4.49 19.38 14.96
CA GLU A 52 -3.09 19.35 15.43
C GLU A 52 -2.59 17.94 15.79
N ALA A 53 -3.53 17.03 16.07
CA ALA A 53 -3.28 15.68 16.57
C ALA A 53 -2.66 14.79 15.47
N LEU A 54 -1.51 14.18 15.78
CA LEU A 54 -0.81 13.26 14.89
C LEU A 54 -1.31 11.82 15.00
N VAL A 55 -1.86 11.49 16.16
CA VAL A 55 -2.48 10.22 16.50
C VAL A 55 -3.95 10.45 16.75
N TRP A 56 -4.77 9.60 16.15
CA TRP A 56 -6.18 9.49 16.52
C TRP A 56 -6.48 8.03 16.83
N THR A 57 -7.05 7.75 18.00
CA THR A 57 -7.25 6.39 18.50
C THR A 57 -8.73 6.08 18.61
N VAL A 58 -9.13 4.92 18.08
CA VAL A 58 -10.48 4.40 18.25
C VAL A 58 -10.45 2.88 18.24
N SER A 59 -11.22 2.24 19.14
CA SER A 59 -11.42 0.77 19.13
C SER A 59 -10.14 -0.07 18.99
N GLY A 60 -9.07 0.32 19.70
CA GLY A 60 -7.78 -0.38 19.64
C GLY A 60 -6.96 -0.15 18.36
N CYS A 61 -7.34 0.83 17.54
CA CYS A 61 -6.65 1.24 16.32
C CYS A 61 -6.15 2.67 16.44
N HIS A 62 -4.85 2.88 16.23
CA HIS A 62 -4.29 4.22 16.02
C HIS A 62 -4.28 4.55 14.52
N LEU A 63 -4.73 5.73 14.16
CA LEU A 63 -4.58 6.33 12.85
C LEU A 63 -3.51 7.41 12.90
N VAL A 64 -2.51 7.28 12.03
CA VAL A 64 -1.43 8.25 11.86
C VAL A 64 -1.27 8.59 10.38
N CYS A 65 -0.64 9.73 10.07
CA CYS A 65 -0.48 10.18 8.69
C CYS A 65 0.92 10.71 8.42
N ALA A 66 1.57 10.15 7.40
CA ALA A 66 2.85 10.66 6.89
C ALA A 66 2.60 11.56 5.68
N ARG A 67 3.35 12.66 5.59
CA ARG A 67 3.36 13.56 4.43
C ARG A 67 4.73 13.53 3.78
N LEU A 68 4.77 13.13 2.52
CA LEU A 68 5.92 13.28 1.63
C LEU A 68 5.72 14.54 0.80
N GLN A 69 6.69 15.44 0.78
CA GLN A 69 6.76 16.53 -0.19
C GLN A 69 7.99 16.32 -1.06
N GLU A 70 7.85 16.45 -2.38
CA GLU A 70 8.94 16.28 -3.35
C GLU A 70 8.99 17.48 -4.29
N ARG A 71 10.20 17.86 -4.71
CA ARG A 71 10.42 18.84 -5.77
C ARG A 71 10.29 18.16 -7.13
N LEU A 72 9.41 18.72 -7.96
CA LEU A 72 9.15 18.25 -9.32
C LEU A 72 10.25 18.74 -10.25
N LEU A 73 11.23 17.87 -10.49
CA LEU A 73 12.25 18.05 -11.51
C LEU A 73 12.16 16.92 -12.54
N PRO A 74 11.35 17.08 -13.60
CA PRO A 74 11.27 16.10 -14.67
C PRO A 74 12.64 15.83 -15.27
N SER A 75 12.98 14.55 -15.45
CA SER A 75 14.25 14.12 -16.02
C SER A 75 14.48 14.67 -17.43
N SER A 76 13.39 14.88 -18.19
CA SER A 76 13.39 15.50 -19.51
C SER A 76 13.86 16.95 -19.45
N ALA A 77 13.35 17.76 -18.51
CA ALA A 77 13.75 19.17 -18.37
C ALA A 77 15.22 19.31 -17.99
N VAL A 78 15.74 18.41 -17.14
CA VAL A 78 17.17 18.37 -16.78
C VAL A 78 18.03 17.93 -17.98
N ALA A 79 17.52 17.01 -18.81
CA ALA A 79 18.23 16.55 -20.01
C ALA A 79 18.33 17.65 -21.07
N GLU A 80 17.22 18.35 -21.34
CA GLU A 80 17.15 19.46 -22.28
C GLU A 80 18.11 20.60 -21.87
N ALA A 81 18.05 21.05 -20.62
CA ALA A 81 18.97 22.08 -20.11
C ALA A 81 20.45 21.63 -20.15
N LEU A 82 20.72 20.33 -19.98
CA LEU A 82 22.07 19.77 -20.09
C LEU A 82 22.56 19.77 -21.53
N ASP A 83 21.70 19.40 -22.48
CA ASP A 83 22.04 19.38 -23.90
C ASP A 83 22.28 20.80 -24.43
N GLU A 84 21.48 21.77 -24.00
CA GLU A 84 21.70 23.20 -24.30
C GLU A 84 23.08 23.68 -23.80
N ARG A 85 23.38 23.45 -22.51
CA ARG A 85 24.66 23.90 -21.92
C ARG A 85 25.87 23.19 -22.53
N VAL A 86 25.74 21.91 -22.87
CA VAL A 86 26.79 21.16 -23.57
C VAL A 86 27.01 21.77 -24.95
N SER A 87 25.94 22.01 -25.72
CA SER A 87 26.06 22.61 -27.06
C SER A 87 26.71 24.00 -27.03
N GLU A 88 26.40 24.82 -26.03
CA GLU A 88 27.02 26.14 -25.85
C GLU A 88 28.54 26.04 -25.59
N LEU A 89 28.96 25.11 -24.74
CA LEU A 89 30.38 24.89 -24.42
C LEU A 89 31.16 24.35 -25.62
N GLU A 90 30.60 23.37 -26.33
CA GLU A 90 31.26 22.77 -27.50
C GLU A 90 31.43 23.79 -28.64
N ALA A 91 30.43 24.66 -28.85
CA ALA A 91 30.51 25.75 -29.81
C ALA A 91 31.53 26.83 -29.42
N GLY A 92 31.65 27.14 -28.12
CA GLY A 92 32.57 28.17 -27.61
C GLY A 92 34.04 27.73 -27.54
N GLU A 93 34.29 26.46 -27.19
CA GLU A 93 35.64 25.94 -26.94
C GLU A 93 36.18 25.05 -28.08
N ALA A 94 35.37 24.78 -29.11
CA ALA A 94 35.69 23.92 -30.25
C ALA A 94 36.23 22.52 -29.82
N ARG A 95 35.66 21.97 -28.76
CA ARG A 95 35.97 20.64 -28.22
C ARG A 95 34.70 19.95 -27.75
N ASP A 96 34.75 18.62 -27.65
CA ASP A 96 33.65 17.83 -27.08
C ASP A 96 33.66 17.86 -25.54
N VAL A 97 32.47 17.82 -24.94
CA VAL A 97 32.32 17.71 -23.49
C VAL A 97 32.42 16.25 -23.05
N GLY A 98 33.45 15.94 -22.27
CA GLY A 98 33.68 14.59 -21.76
C GLY A 98 32.63 14.13 -20.73
N ARG A 99 32.50 12.81 -20.54
CA ARG A 99 31.51 12.20 -19.62
C ARG A 99 31.55 12.76 -18.19
N SER A 100 32.77 12.96 -17.65
CA SER A 100 32.93 13.47 -16.29
C SER A 100 32.46 14.92 -16.16
N GLU A 101 32.68 15.73 -17.18
CA GLU A 101 32.27 17.13 -17.20
C GLU A 101 30.75 17.23 -17.38
N ARG A 102 30.19 16.45 -18.30
CA ARG A 102 28.74 16.34 -18.49
C ARG A 102 27.99 15.95 -17.21
N ARG A 103 28.56 15.05 -16.39
CA ARG A 103 27.99 14.71 -15.07
C ARG A 103 28.01 15.91 -14.12
N ARG A 104 29.12 16.65 -14.05
CA ARG A 104 29.23 17.86 -13.21
C ARG A 104 28.25 18.94 -13.65
N LEU A 105 28.12 19.17 -14.95
CA LEU A 105 27.13 20.10 -15.52
C LEU A 105 25.71 19.69 -15.13
N ARG A 106 25.38 18.39 -15.22
CA ARG A 106 24.07 17.88 -14.79
C ARG A 106 23.79 18.17 -13.32
N GLU A 107 24.76 17.95 -12.44
CA GLU A 107 24.63 18.22 -11.00
C GLU A 107 24.47 19.73 -10.72
N GLN A 108 25.19 20.60 -11.45
CA GLN A 108 25.02 22.05 -11.37
C GLN A 108 23.62 22.49 -11.81
N ILE A 109 23.15 21.99 -12.96
CA ILE A 109 21.82 22.29 -13.49
C ILE A 109 20.73 21.87 -12.49
N ILE A 110 20.85 20.70 -11.88
CA ILE A 110 19.91 20.26 -10.85
C ILE A 110 19.89 21.26 -9.68
N ASN A 111 21.05 21.68 -9.17
CA ASN A 111 21.13 22.65 -8.08
C ASN A 111 20.58 24.03 -8.46
N GLU A 112 20.72 24.47 -9.72
CA GLU A 112 20.14 25.70 -10.24
C GLU A 112 18.62 25.62 -10.39
N MET A 113 18.10 24.46 -10.78
CA MET A 113 16.66 24.25 -11.01
C MET A 113 15.88 23.95 -9.71
N LEU A 114 16.50 23.30 -8.73
CA LEU A 114 15.86 22.88 -7.48
C LEU A 114 15.09 24.01 -6.77
N PRO A 115 15.66 25.20 -6.52
CA PRO A 115 14.95 26.28 -5.83
C PRO A 115 13.69 26.75 -6.56
N ARG A 116 13.64 26.61 -7.89
CA ARG A 116 12.54 27.03 -8.76
C ARG A 116 11.53 25.92 -9.02
N ALA A 117 11.87 24.67 -8.68
CA ALA A 117 10.99 23.53 -8.89
C ALA A 117 9.72 23.63 -8.05
N PHE A 118 8.57 23.36 -8.67
CA PHE A 118 7.32 23.21 -7.95
C PHE A 118 7.40 22.03 -6.96
N THR A 119 6.68 22.11 -5.85
CA THR A 119 6.57 21.00 -4.91
C THR A 119 5.25 20.27 -5.08
N ARG A 120 5.26 18.96 -4.83
CA ARG A 120 4.06 18.13 -4.75
C ARG A 120 4.05 17.44 -3.40
N SER A 121 2.91 17.47 -2.70
CA SER A 121 2.72 16.72 -1.47
C SER A 121 1.84 15.50 -1.70
N ARG A 122 2.13 14.43 -0.97
CA ARG A 122 1.31 13.22 -0.87
C ARG A 122 1.18 12.84 0.61
N ARG A 123 -0.05 12.64 1.06
CA ARG A 123 -0.35 12.07 2.37
C ARG A 123 -0.54 10.56 2.24
N THR A 124 -0.04 9.82 3.23
CA THR A 124 -0.22 8.36 3.35
C THR A 124 -0.65 8.06 4.76
N GLN A 125 -1.86 7.55 4.92
CA GLN A 125 -2.38 7.14 6.21
C GLN A 125 -1.91 5.73 6.55
N LEU A 126 -1.75 5.48 7.84
CA LEU A 126 -1.38 4.20 8.42
C LEU A 126 -2.28 3.94 9.62
N SER A 127 -2.87 2.75 9.66
CA SER A 127 -3.59 2.25 10.84
C SER A 127 -2.73 1.23 11.57
N ILE A 128 -2.61 1.37 12.88
CA ILE A 128 -1.91 0.44 13.79
C ILE A 128 -2.98 -0.18 14.68
N ASP A 129 -3.30 -1.45 14.43
CA ASP A 129 -4.27 -2.21 15.20
C ASP A 129 -3.53 -2.98 16.29
N THR A 130 -3.60 -2.46 17.51
CA THR A 130 -2.86 -2.98 18.67
C THR A 130 -3.51 -4.25 19.22
N GLU A 131 -4.81 -4.44 19.00
CA GLU A 131 -5.54 -5.64 19.41
C GLU A 131 -5.22 -6.81 18.50
N SER A 132 -5.32 -6.61 17.18
CA SER A 132 -5.11 -7.71 16.23
C SER A 132 -3.65 -7.93 15.92
N GLY A 133 -2.76 -6.93 16.11
CA GLY A 133 -1.31 -7.02 15.86
C GLY A 133 -0.90 -6.66 14.42
N TRP A 134 -1.72 -5.89 13.70
CA TRP A 134 -1.53 -5.57 12.28
C TRP A 134 -1.33 -4.08 12.05
N LEU A 135 -0.51 -3.75 11.06
CA LEU A 135 -0.40 -2.41 10.50
C LEU A 135 -0.91 -2.42 9.07
N VAL A 136 -1.69 -1.39 8.72
CA VAL A 136 -2.31 -1.24 7.41
C VAL A 136 -1.95 0.11 6.84
N VAL A 137 -1.17 0.13 5.76
CA VAL A 137 -0.76 1.37 5.08
C VAL A 137 -1.63 1.60 3.84
N ASP A 138 -2.18 2.81 3.69
CA ASP A 138 -2.90 3.23 2.46
C ASP A 138 -1.92 3.55 1.32
N ALA A 139 -1.28 2.51 0.81
CA ALA A 139 -0.24 2.61 -0.18
C ALA A 139 -0.54 1.79 -1.44
N SER A 140 -0.45 2.45 -2.59
CA SER A 140 -0.65 1.83 -3.90
C SER A 140 0.59 1.09 -4.42
N SER A 141 1.74 1.26 -3.75
CA SER A 141 3.04 0.71 -4.15
C SER A 141 3.87 0.32 -2.94
N GLU A 142 4.78 -0.65 -3.13
CA GLU A 142 5.65 -1.15 -2.08
C GLU A 142 6.58 -0.09 -1.53
N LYS A 143 7.24 0.66 -2.43
CA LYS A 143 8.11 1.76 -2.06
C LYS A 143 7.43 2.76 -1.13
N GLN A 144 6.19 3.13 -1.42
CA GLN A 144 5.44 4.07 -0.58
C GLN A 144 5.14 3.48 0.81
N ALA A 145 4.77 2.20 0.89
CA ALA A 145 4.54 1.56 2.18
C ALA A 145 5.84 1.47 3.00
N GLU A 146 6.93 1.04 2.37
CA GLU A 146 8.25 0.95 2.98
C GLU A 146 8.77 2.30 3.46
N ASP A 147 8.52 3.40 2.75
CA ASP A 147 8.89 4.75 3.20
C ASP A 147 8.18 5.14 4.49
N VAL A 148 6.87 4.84 4.60
CA VAL A 148 6.10 5.12 5.82
C VAL A 148 6.53 4.20 6.97
N MET A 149 6.76 2.92 6.69
CA MET A 149 7.25 1.96 7.68
C MET A 149 8.66 2.31 8.18
N SER A 150 9.52 2.80 7.28
CA SER A 150 10.85 3.30 7.63
C SER A 150 10.76 4.54 8.52
N LEU A 151 9.91 5.51 8.16
CA LEU A 151 9.65 6.68 8.99
C LEU A 151 9.16 6.29 10.40
N LEU A 152 8.23 5.33 10.49
CA LEU A 152 7.70 4.84 11.76
C LEU A 152 8.79 4.17 12.60
N ARG A 153 9.57 3.26 12.01
CA ARG A 153 10.69 2.61 12.71
C ARG A 153 11.72 3.62 13.21
N GLU A 154 12.05 4.62 12.41
CA GLU A 154 12.97 5.69 12.78
C GLU A 154 12.42 6.62 13.87
N THR A 155 11.10 6.74 13.96
CA THR A 155 10.39 7.55 14.96
C THR A 155 10.30 6.83 16.30
N LEU A 156 9.98 5.54 16.27
CA LEU A 156 9.83 4.69 17.46
C LEU A 156 11.15 4.09 17.95
N GLY A 157 12.20 4.14 17.11
CA GLY A 157 13.52 3.55 17.38
C GLY A 157 13.59 2.06 17.09
N SER A 158 12.57 1.29 17.51
CA SER A 158 12.40 -0.12 17.17
C SER A 158 10.95 -0.39 16.77
N LEU A 159 10.77 -1.15 15.69
CA LEU A 159 9.47 -1.64 15.25
C LEU A 159 9.68 -2.95 14.49
N PRO A 160 9.66 -4.11 15.18
CA PRO A 160 9.82 -5.41 14.56
C PRO A 160 8.52 -5.80 13.87
N VAL A 161 8.47 -5.50 12.57
CA VAL A 161 7.35 -5.81 11.69
C VAL A 161 7.85 -6.56 10.47
N ARG A 162 7.01 -7.46 9.98
CA ARG A 162 7.28 -8.28 8.80
C ARG A 162 6.12 -8.21 7.83
N LEU A 163 6.39 -8.47 6.55
CA LEU A 163 5.33 -8.71 5.59
C LEU A 163 4.57 -10.01 5.94
N PRO A 164 3.26 -10.08 5.69
CA PRO A 164 2.52 -11.33 5.82
C PRO A 164 3.15 -12.39 4.92
N ASN A 165 3.29 -13.61 5.45
CA ASN A 165 3.84 -14.74 4.72
C ASN A 165 2.79 -15.85 4.63
N PRO A 166 2.00 -15.90 3.53
CA PRO A 166 0.92 -16.87 3.41
C PRO A 166 1.47 -18.29 3.26
N VAL A 167 0.98 -19.22 4.09
CA VAL A 167 1.28 -20.66 4.00
C VAL A 167 0.79 -21.23 2.67
N ARG A 168 -0.37 -20.76 2.19
CA ARG A 168 -0.96 -21.12 0.89
C ARG A 168 -0.66 -20.01 -0.11
N PRO A 169 0.07 -20.28 -1.22
CA PRO A 169 0.37 -19.26 -2.21
C PRO A 169 -0.91 -18.62 -2.78
N VAL A 170 -1.01 -17.30 -2.66
CA VAL A 170 -2.22 -16.54 -3.04
C VAL A 170 -2.62 -16.80 -4.48
N SER A 171 -1.66 -16.72 -5.41
CA SER A 171 -1.91 -16.93 -6.83
C SER A 171 -2.50 -18.31 -7.14
N ARG A 172 -2.02 -19.36 -6.44
CA ARG A 172 -2.55 -20.73 -6.58
C ARG A 172 -3.98 -20.83 -6.07
N VAL A 173 -4.27 -20.27 -4.90
CA VAL A 173 -5.62 -20.27 -4.31
C VAL A 173 -6.61 -19.53 -5.21
N LEU A 174 -6.27 -18.32 -5.66
CA LEU A 174 -7.14 -17.54 -6.56
C LEU A 174 -7.35 -18.21 -7.92
N THR A 175 -6.31 -18.86 -8.45
CA THR A 175 -6.42 -19.64 -9.69
C THR A 175 -7.38 -20.82 -9.52
N HIS A 176 -7.28 -21.53 -8.38
CA HIS A 176 -8.16 -22.64 -8.06
C HIS A 176 -9.61 -22.20 -7.88
N TRP A 177 -9.85 -21.04 -7.25
CA TRP A 177 -11.19 -20.47 -7.10
C TRP A 177 -11.90 -20.32 -8.45
N LEU A 178 -11.22 -19.77 -9.46
CA LEU A 178 -11.80 -19.58 -10.79
C LEU A 178 -11.90 -20.88 -11.58
N LEU A 179 -10.88 -21.75 -11.51
CA LEU A 179 -10.85 -23.00 -12.28
C LEU A 179 -11.91 -24.01 -11.84
N GLU A 180 -12.13 -24.14 -10.54
CA GLU A 180 -12.97 -25.19 -9.94
C GLU A 180 -14.32 -24.67 -9.42
N ASP A 181 -14.60 -23.38 -9.62
CA ASP A 181 -15.79 -22.70 -9.07
C ASP A 181 -15.92 -22.90 -7.54
N ARG A 182 -14.80 -22.72 -6.84
CA ARG A 182 -14.67 -22.93 -5.38
C ARG A 182 -14.39 -21.66 -4.61
N VAL A 183 -14.92 -20.54 -5.09
CA VAL A 183 -14.88 -19.28 -4.35
C VAL A 183 -15.66 -19.48 -3.03
N PRO A 184 -15.09 -19.12 -1.86
CA PRO A 184 -15.82 -19.22 -0.61
C PRO A 184 -17.09 -18.35 -0.65
N SER A 185 -18.15 -18.77 0.04
CA SER A 185 -19.48 -18.14 -0.07
C SER A 185 -19.54 -16.67 0.35
N ASP A 186 -18.58 -16.22 1.16
CA ASP A 186 -18.45 -14.84 1.60
C ASP A 186 -17.65 -13.96 0.62
N PHE A 187 -17.09 -14.53 -0.44
CA PHE A 187 -16.46 -13.80 -1.53
C PHE A 187 -17.28 -13.90 -2.81
N VAL A 188 -17.39 -12.77 -3.52
CA VAL A 188 -17.96 -12.70 -4.87
C VAL A 188 -16.86 -12.24 -5.82
N VAL A 189 -16.70 -12.97 -6.92
CA VAL A 189 -15.74 -12.62 -7.96
C VAL A 189 -16.27 -11.44 -8.78
N GLY A 190 -15.44 -10.40 -8.92
CA GLY A 190 -15.74 -9.23 -9.74
C GLY A 190 -15.46 -9.46 -11.23
N ASP A 191 -15.31 -8.36 -11.97
CA ASP A 191 -15.22 -8.37 -13.44
C ASP A 191 -13.80 -8.16 -14.00
N ALA A 192 -12.78 -8.25 -13.14
CA ALA A 192 -11.41 -7.94 -13.50
C ALA A 192 -10.37 -8.86 -12.84
N CYS A 193 -9.39 -9.29 -13.62
CA CYS A 193 -8.25 -10.07 -13.15
C CYS A 193 -6.97 -9.76 -13.94
N GLU A 194 -5.82 -10.11 -13.36
CA GLU A 194 -4.55 -10.20 -14.06
C GLU A 194 -4.06 -11.65 -13.99
N LEU A 195 -3.71 -12.20 -15.15
CA LEU A 195 -3.18 -13.55 -15.29
C LEU A 195 -1.73 -13.49 -15.78
N ARG A 196 -0.84 -14.31 -15.22
CA ARG A 196 0.56 -14.39 -15.63
C ARG A 196 1.01 -15.83 -15.79
N ASP A 197 1.93 -16.06 -16.72
CA ASP A 197 2.66 -17.33 -16.71
C ASP A 197 3.64 -17.36 -15.51
N PRO A 198 3.76 -18.49 -14.80
CA PRO A 198 4.68 -18.62 -13.67
C PRO A 198 6.16 -18.73 -14.09
N GLY A 199 6.45 -18.92 -15.38
CA GLY A 199 7.80 -19.00 -15.92
C GLY A 199 8.42 -17.63 -16.22
N GLU A 200 9.69 -17.61 -16.64
CA GLU A 200 10.43 -16.37 -16.98
C GLU A 200 9.82 -15.59 -18.16
N GLN A 201 8.95 -16.23 -18.94
CA GLN A 201 8.19 -15.60 -20.02
C GLN A 201 7.08 -14.75 -19.39
N ALA A 202 7.30 -13.45 -19.28
CA ALA A 202 6.41 -12.46 -18.67
C ALA A 202 5.13 -12.18 -19.49
N SER A 203 4.45 -13.21 -20.02
CA SER A 203 3.16 -13.00 -20.69
C SER A 203 2.12 -12.63 -19.63
N VAL A 204 1.44 -11.52 -19.85
CA VAL A 204 0.45 -10.96 -18.93
C VAL A 204 -0.84 -10.75 -19.70
N VAL A 205 -1.94 -11.31 -19.20
CA VAL A 205 -3.29 -11.05 -19.68
C VAL A 205 -4.01 -10.22 -18.63
N ARG A 206 -4.61 -9.10 -19.05
CA ARG A 206 -5.39 -8.22 -18.17
C ARG A 206 -6.82 -8.15 -18.67
N CYS A 207 -7.75 -8.60 -17.83
CA CYS A 207 -9.17 -8.61 -18.14
C CYS A 207 -9.87 -7.56 -17.28
N ARG A 208 -10.83 -6.85 -17.87
CA ARG A 208 -11.66 -5.84 -17.19
C ARG A 208 -13.04 -5.84 -17.83
N ARG A 209 -14.09 -5.74 -17.01
CA ARG A 209 -15.49 -5.82 -17.46
C ARG A 209 -15.76 -7.11 -18.23
N GLN A 210 -15.25 -8.22 -17.71
CA GLN A 210 -15.40 -9.55 -18.28
C GLN A 210 -16.04 -10.50 -17.27
N ASP A 211 -16.80 -11.45 -17.76
CA ASP A 211 -17.22 -12.60 -16.98
C ASP A 211 -16.01 -13.52 -16.75
N LEU A 212 -15.54 -13.58 -15.50
CA LEU A 212 -14.36 -14.35 -15.12
C LEU A 212 -14.62 -15.87 -15.07
N THR A 213 -15.87 -16.30 -15.21
CA THR A 213 -16.26 -17.71 -15.33
C THR A 213 -16.34 -18.19 -16.79
N SER A 214 -16.16 -17.29 -17.75
CA SER A 214 -16.22 -17.60 -19.18
C SER A 214 -15.11 -18.55 -19.64
N ASP A 215 -15.39 -19.34 -20.68
CA ASP A 215 -14.42 -20.26 -21.28
C ASP A 215 -13.13 -19.57 -21.73
N GLU A 216 -13.19 -18.29 -22.12
CA GLU A 216 -12.00 -17.51 -22.51
C GLU A 216 -11.00 -17.40 -21.36
N ILE A 217 -11.49 -17.08 -20.16
CA ILE A 217 -10.68 -16.95 -18.96
C ILE A 217 -10.22 -18.33 -18.49
N LEU A 218 -11.12 -19.30 -18.46
CA LEU A 218 -10.80 -20.67 -18.05
C LEU A 218 -9.74 -21.30 -18.97
N ASN A 219 -9.76 -21.02 -20.27
CA ASN A 219 -8.76 -21.52 -21.20
C ASN A 219 -7.36 -20.96 -20.92
N HIS A 220 -7.24 -19.69 -20.52
CA HIS A 220 -5.96 -19.13 -20.09
C HIS A 220 -5.42 -19.83 -18.83
N LEU A 221 -6.28 -20.12 -17.86
CA LEU A 221 -5.91 -20.81 -16.63
C LEU A 221 -5.52 -22.28 -16.91
N ARG A 222 -6.29 -22.99 -17.74
CA ARG A 222 -5.98 -24.37 -18.20
C ARG A 222 -4.69 -24.44 -18.99
N ALA A 223 -4.31 -23.36 -19.68
CA ALA A 223 -3.03 -23.23 -20.38
C ALA A 223 -1.83 -22.96 -19.42
N GLY A 224 -2.07 -22.87 -18.11
CA GLY A 224 -1.03 -22.76 -17.09
C GLY A 224 -0.83 -21.35 -16.53
N LYS A 225 -1.64 -20.36 -16.93
CA LYS A 225 -1.59 -19.02 -16.32
C LYS A 225 -2.14 -19.05 -14.90
N GLN A 226 -1.54 -18.25 -14.03
CA GLN A 226 -1.98 -18.06 -12.67
C GLN A 226 -2.57 -16.67 -12.48
N VAL A 227 -3.61 -16.57 -11.66
CA VAL A 227 -4.22 -15.30 -11.24
C VAL A 227 -3.26 -14.58 -10.30
N THR A 228 -2.77 -13.40 -10.68
CA THR A 228 -1.92 -12.56 -9.83
C THR A 228 -2.67 -11.37 -9.24
N GLN A 229 -3.83 -11.01 -9.82
CA GLN A 229 -4.77 -10.05 -9.27
C GLN A 229 -6.21 -10.49 -9.54
N LEU A 230 -7.09 -10.38 -8.55
CA LEU A 230 -8.51 -10.71 -8.69
C LEU A 230 -9.37 -9.63 -8.03
N ALA A 231 -10.32 -9.07 -8.78
CA ALA A 231 -11.36 -8.22 -8.22
C ALA A 231 -12.33 -9.09 -7.41
N LEU A 232 -12.59 -8.68 -6.18
CA LEU A 232 -13.41 -9.39 -5.21
C LEU A 232 -14.31 -8.40 -4.47
N GLU A 233 -15.48 -8.89 -4.11
CA GLU A 233 -16.31 -8.33 -3.05
C GLU A 233 -16.35 -9.31 -1.88
N TRP A 234 -16.31 -8.82 -0.66
CA TRP A 234 -16.34 -9.61 0.55
C TRP A 234 -17.50 -9.21 1.45
N ASP A 235 -18.37 -10.19 1.76
CA ASP A 235 -19.55 -10.11 2.64
C ASP A 235 -20.53 -8.97 2.30
N GLY A 236 -20.50 -8.44 1.07
CA GLY A 236 -21.25 -7.24 0.70
C GLY A 236 -20.78 -5.95 1.40
N ARG A 237 -19.59 -5.96 2.03
CA ARG A 237 -19.06 -4.86 2.85
C ARG A 237 -17.88 -4.16 2.23
N LEU A 238 -16.99 -4.91 1.60
CA LEU A 238 -15.76 -4.40 1.00
C LEU A 238 -15.65 -4.87 -0.44
N SER A 239 -15.28 -3.96 -1.35
CA SER A 239 -14.83 -4.32 -2.69
C SER A 239 -13.38 -3.88 -2.90
N PHE A 240 -12.58 -4.75 -3.53
CA PHE A 240 -11.16 -4.52 -3.76
C PHE A 240 -10.62 -5.42 -4.87
N THR A 241 -9.38 -5.16 -5.30
CA THR A 241 -8.58 -6.09 -6.08
C THR A 241 -7.50 -6.67 -5.18
N LEU A 242 -7.57 -7.96 -4.89
CA LEU A 242 -6.55 -8.69 -4.14
C LEU A 242 -5.41 -9.06 -5.08
N ALA A 243 -4.19 -8.67 -4.72
CA ALA A 243 -2.98 -9.06 -5.45
C ALA A 243 -2.27 -10.24 -4.76
N GLU A 244 -1.38 -10.91 -5.50
CA GLU A 244 -0.60 -12.05 -5.01
C GLU A 244 0.30 -11.73 -3.80
N ASP A 245 0.69 -10.45 -3.65
CA ASP A 245 1.45 -9.93 -2.50
C ASP A 245 0.54 -9.59 -1.30
N LEU A 246 -0.72 -10.06 -1.32
CA LEU A 246 -1.79 -9.75 -0.37
C LEU A 246 -2.20 -8.27 -0.32
N SER A 247 -1.66 -7.40 -1.18
CA SER A 247 -2.09 -6.00 -1.21
C SER A 247 -3.52 -5.88 -1.74
N LEU A 248 -4.32 -5.03 -1.09
CA LEU A 248 -5.65 -4.65 -1.57
C LEU A 248 -5.53 -3.37 -2.35
N ARG A 249 -6.03 -3.36 -3.59
CA ARG A 249 -6.08 -2.18 -4.45
C ARG A 249 -7.52 -1.77 -4.68
N ARG A 250 -7.75 -0.47 -4.85
CA ARG A 250 -9.11 0.08 -5.07
C ARG A 250 -10.09 -0.37 -3.98
N LEU A 251 -9.62 -0.43 -2.74
CA LEU A 251 -10.43 -0.75 -1.58
C LEU A 251 -11.56 0.28 -1.45
N ARG A 252 -12.78 -0.22 -1.30
CA ARG A 252 -13.98 0.59 -1.08
C ARG A 252 -14.87 -0.12 -0.07
N VAL A 253 -15.43 0.66 0.85
CA VAL A 253 -16.53 0.23 1.70
C VAL A 253 -17.83 0.34 0.89
N ALA A 254 -18.70 -0.66 1.00
CA ALA A 254 -19.99 -0.66 0.34
C ALA A 254 -20.88 0.50 0.81
N GLU A 255 -21.65 1.09 -0.10
CA GLU A 255 -22.52 2.24 0.19
C GLU A 255 -23.53 1.91 1.28
N THR A 256 -24.10 0.70 1.25
CA THR A 256 -25.02 0.16 2.27
C THR A 256 -24.44 0.14 3.69
N VAL A 257 -23.12 0.04 3.84
CA VAL A 257 -22.44 0.10 5.14
C VAL A 257 -22.23 1.55 5.57
N LEU A 258 -22.10 2.48 4.60
CA LEU A 258 -21.91 3.91 4.86
C LEU A 258 -23.23 4.65 5.07
N GLU A 259 -24.38 4.11 4.62
CA GLU A 259 -25.72 4.67 4.85
C GLU A 259 -26.01 4.96 6.33
N THR A 260 -25.36 4.24 7.26
CA THR A 260 -25.46 4.52 8.70
C THR A 260 -24.89 5.88 9.10
N LEU A 261 -24.15 6.54 8.21
CA LEU A 261 -23.52 7.85 8.37
C LEU A 261 -24.25 8.96 7.61
N ASP A 262 -25.40 8.70 6.99
CA ASP A 262 -26.18 9.70 6.24
C ASP A 262 -27.01 10.59 7.18
N ASP A 263 -26.31 11.24 8.11
CA ASP A 263 -26.79 12.38 8.88
C ASP A 263 -26.25 13.66 8.24
N ASP A 264 -27.15 14.47 7.66
CA ASP A 264 -26.82 15.73 6.96
C ASP A 264 -26.21 16.79 7.90
N ASP A 265 -26.40 16.66 9.22
CA ASP A 265 -25.91 17.62 10.22
C ASP A 265 -24.51 17.26 10.78
N MET A 266 -23.91 16.15 10.34
CA MET A 266 -22.61 15.70 10.84
C MET A 266 -21.45 16.55 10.29
N ASP A 267 -20.58 17.03 11.17
CA ASP A 267 -19.39 17.80 10.77
C ASP A 267 -18.44 16.95 9.90
N PRO A 268 -17.75 17.52 8.90
CA PRO A 268 -16.85 16.77 8.03
C PRO A 268 -15.75 15.98 8.75
N VAL A 269 -15.22 16.47 9.88
CA VAL A 269 -14.22 15.75 10.65
C VAL A 269 -14.84 14.53 11.32
N GLN A 270 -16.02 14.69 11.92
CA GLN A 270 -16.78 13.59 12.53
C GLN A 270 -17.15 12.52 11.50
N ARG A 271 -17.51 12.93 10.28
CA ARG A 271 -17.77 11.99 9.18
C ARG A 271 -16.54 11.17 8.82
N LEU A 272 -15.37 11.81 8.72
CA LEU A 272 -14.10 11.13 8.43
C LEU A 272 -13.70 10.16 9.54
N GLU A 273 -13.93 10.54 10.80
CA GLU A 273 -13.73 9.69 11.96
C GLU A 273 -14.59 8.43 11.87
N ALA A 274 -15.90 8.60 11.68
CA ALA A 274 -16.85 7.49 11.60
C ALA A 274 -16.56 6.57 10.40
N GLU A 275 -16.27 7.14 9.23
CA GLU A 275 -15.84 6.40 8.04
C GLU A 275 -14.60 5.53 8.31
N PHE A 276 -13.62 6.08 9.06
CA PHE A 276 -12.43 5.33 9.41
C PHE A 276 -12.72 4.22 10.42
N VAL A 277 -13.56 4.45 11.44
CA VAL A 277 -13.97 3.39 12.39
C VAL A 277 -14.53 2.20 11.61
N ILE A 278 -15.47 2.46 10.71
CA ILE A 278 -16.09 1.44 9.87
C ILE A 278 -15.00 0.71 9.08
N LEU A 279 -14.18 1.45 8.32
CA LEU A 279 -13.12 0.86 7.52
C LEU A 279 -12.17 -0.01 8.35
N ALA A 280 -11.69 0.47 9.50
CA ALA A 280 -10.73 -0.24 10.35
C ALA A 280 -11.32 -1.57 10.85
N LEU A 281 -12.57 -1.56 11.31
CA LEU A 281 -13.27 -2.77 11.76
C LEU A 281 -13.49 -3.75 10.60
N GLN A 282 -13.91 -3.27 9.42
CA GLN A 282 -14.09 -4.14 8.25
C GLN A 282 -12.77 -4.75 7.78
N VAL A 283 -11.69 -3.98 7.77
CA VAL A 283 -10.35 -4.47 7.39
C VAL A 283 -9.84 -5.47 8.42
N ARG A 284 -10.05 -5.26 9.73
CA ARG A 284 -9.68 -6.22 10.76
C ARG A 284 -10.36 -7.58 10.55
N GLN A 285 -11.67 -7.57 10.28
CA GLN A 285 -12.42 -8.80 9.99
C GLN A 285 -11.96 -9.48 8.70
N LEU A 286 -11.72 -8.68 7.65
CA LEU A 286 -11.18 -9.20 6.39
C LEU A 286 -9.79 -9.82 6.60
N ILE A 287 -8.90 -9.21 7.37
CA ILE A 287 -7.57 -9.78 7.66
C ILE A 287 -7.72 -11.15 8.36
N ALA A 288 -8.60 -11.27 9.35
CA ALA A 288 -8.88 -12.55 10.00
C ALA A 288 -9.39 -13.59 9.00
N ARG A 289 -10.27 -13.18 8.08
CA ARG A 289 -10.76 -14.06 7.03
C ARG A 289 -9.68 -14.46 6.02
N LEU A 290 -8.82 -13.53 5.63
CA LEU A 290 -7.65 -13.80 4.78
C LEU A 290 -6.68 -14.76 5.48
N ASP A 291 -6.55 -14.69 6.81
CA ASP A 291 -5.78 -15.67 7.59
C ASP A 291 -6.36 -17.09 7.48
N GLU A 292 -7.67 -17.25 7.63
CA GLU A 292 -8.34 -18.54 7.43
C GLU A 292 -8.15 -19.10 6.00
N VAL A 293 -8.07 -18.23 4.99
CA VAL A 293 -7.95 -18.61 3.57
C VAL A 293 -6.50 -18.85 3.13
N PHE A 294 -5.54 -18.09 3.65
CA PHE A 294 -4.15 -18.10 3.17
C PHE A 294 -3.15 -18.61 4.21
N GLY A 295 -3.50 -18.61 5.50
CA GLY A 295 -2.61 -18.96 6.62
C GLY A 295 -1.53 -17.91 6.77
N LEU A 296 -1.91 -16.72 7.22
CA LEU A 296 -1.03 -15.55 7.38
C LEU A 296 -0.33 -15.55 8.73
N THR A 297 -0.96 -16.15 9.74
CA THR A 297 -0.43 -16.28 11.09
C THR A 297 0.18 -17.67 11.26
N PRO A 298 1.42 -17.80 11.77
CA PRO A 298 1.90 -19.10 12.22
C PRO A 298 0.97 -19.54 13.35
N GLU A 299 0.43 -20.77 13.29
CA GLU A 299 -0.24 -21.37 14.44
C GLU A 299 0.68 -21.23 15.65
N SER A 300 0.24 -20.48 16.67
CA SER A 300 0.94 -20.45 17.95
C SER A 300 1.02 -21.89 18.46
N LEU A 301 2.23 -22.33 18.83
CA LEU A 301 2.57 -23.64 19.38
C LEU A 301 1.91 -23.97 20.75
N ASP A 302 0.76 -23.39 21.05
CA ASP A 302 -0.03 -23.62 22.27
C ASP A 302 -1.47 -24.03 21.89
N ALA A 303 -1.58 -25.15 21.17
CA ALA A 303 -2.75 -26.00 21.22
C ALA A 303 -2.25 -27.43 21.43
N GLY A 304 -2.11 -27.81 22.70
CA GLY A 304 -1.78 -29.18 23.06
C GLY A 304 -2.78 -30.15 22.44
N THR A 305 -2.25 -31.11 21.69
CA THR A 305 -2.85 -32.42 21.37
C THR A 305 -4.32 -32.39 20.93
N ASP A 306 -4.55 -32.44 19.62
CA ASP A 306 -5.01 -33.73 19.08
C ASP A 306 -4.61 -33.92 17.63
N SER A 307 -4.03 -35.09 17.37
CA SER A 307 -3.57 -35.54 16.07
C SER A 307 -4.75 -35.96 15.19
N ALA A 308 -4.96 -35.29 14.05
CA ALA A 308 -5.76 -35.85 12.97
C ALA A 308 -5.34 -35.31 11.59
N THR A 309 -4.42 -36.05 10.96
CA THR A 309 -4.39 -36.37 9.52
C THR A 309 -4.59 -35.24 8.50
N TRP A 310 -3.49 -34.64 8.04
CA TRP A 310 -3.40 -34.04 6.70
C TRP A 310 -2.40 -34.77 5.78
N ARG A 311 -2.12 -36.05 6.03
CA ARG A 311 -1.34 -36.85 5.08
C ARG A 311 -2.23 -37.37 3.95
N ASP A 312 -1.76 -37.07 2.74
CA ASP A 312 -2.19 -37.59 1.45
C ASP A 312 -3.56 -37.14 0.95
N THR A 313 -3.56 -36.01 0.24
CA THR A 313 -4.31 -35.93 -1.02
C THR A 313 -3.45 -35.15 -2.01
N PRO A 314 -3.06 -35.74 -3.16
CA PRO A 314 -2.49 -34.93 -4.22
C PRO A 314 -3.62 -34.06 -4.77
N PHE A 315 -3.36 -32.76 -4.97
CA PHE A 315 -3.86 -31.84 -6.01
C PHE A 315 -3.79 -30.39 -5.50
#